data_AF-A0A3D9JNQ0-F1
#
_entry.id   AF-A0A3D9JNQ0-F1
#
_cell.length_a   1.000
_cell.length_b   1.000
_cell.length_c   1.000
_cell.angle_alpha   90.00
_cell.angle_beta   90.00
_cell.angle_gamma   90.00
#
_symmetry.space_group_name_H-M   'P 1'
#
loop_
_entity.id
_entity.type
_entity.pdbx_description
1 polymer ?
#
loop_
_entity_poly.entity_id
_entity_poly.type
_entity_poly.pdbx_seq_one_letter_code
_entity_poly.pdbx_strand_id
1 'polypeptide(L)'
;MNAFTLSAANEYAQTNDIETWVHLFLNGEGKNIVMSEDLKKKKRYWLGPIEIDIKYLERVVGPEEHLEYVEDINWWNYNIDQICSRLESGWDMPPLIAEIVDGDFRLHDGNHRLGALQKLNREKYYLIIWDDHSYENIINHLKNCGINMK
;
A
#
# COMPACT_ATOMS: atom_id res chain seq x y z
N MET A 1 5.65 15.07 14.91
CA MET A 1 5.31 13.74 14.36
C MET A 1 5.72 13.72 12.90
N ASN A 2 6.22 12.60 12.38
CA ASN A 2 6.51 12.48 10.96
C ASN A 2 5.17 12.26 10.21
N ALA A 3 4.88 13.11 9.23
CA ALA A 3 3.61 13.13 8.51
C ALA A 3 3.35 11.85 7.68
N PHE A 4 4.41 11.08 7.41
CA PHE A 4 4.38 9.92 6.51
C PHE A 4 4.63 8.61 7.26
N THR A 5 3.72 8.32 8.19
CA THR A 5 3.73 7.15 9.07
C THR A 5 2.38 6.46 9.07
N LEU A 6 2.30 5.22 9.56
CA LEU A 6 1.01 4.55 9.74
C LEU A 6 0.16 5.29 10.78
N SER A 7 0.77 5.79 11.87
CA SER A 7 0.06 6.61 12.85
C SER A 7 -0.60 7.84 12.21
N ALA A 8 0.15 8.60 11.39
CA ALA A 8 -0.40 9.75 10.69
C ALA A 8 -1.51 9.35 9.70
N ALA A 9 -1.33 8.28 8.93
CA ALA A 9 -2.37 7.81 8.01
C ALA A 9 -3.68 7.46 8.75
N ASN A 10 -3.58 6.85 9.93
CA ASN A 10 -4.74 6.56 10.78
C ASN A 10 -5.44 7.83 11.30
N GLU A 11 -4.69 8.88 11.63
CA GLU A 11 -5.27 10.17 12.05
C GLU A 11 -6.13 10.78 10.93
N TYR A 12 -5.64 10.77 9.69
CA TYR A 12 -6.41 11.23 8.52
C TYR A 12 -7.63 10.34 8.23
N ALA A 13 -7.49 9.02 8.40
CA ALA A 13 -8.61 8.10 8.22
C ALA A 13 -9.74 8.34 9.24
N GLN A 14 -9.40 8.65 10.50
CA GLN A 14 -10.38 8.97 11.55
C GLN A 14 -11.18 10.24 11.26
N THR A 15 -10.62 11.17 10.48
CA THR A 15 -11.31 12.38 10.02
C THR A 15 -11.91 12.24 8.62
N ASN A 16 -11.99 11.02 8.06
CA ASN A 16 -12.50 10.74 6.73
C ASN A 16 -11.77 11.51 5.61
N ASP A 17 -10.44 11.69 5.76
CA ASP A 17 -9.58 12.47 4.86
C ASP A 17 -8.35 11.68 4.36
N ILE A 18 -8.48 10.36 4.24
CA ILE A 18 -7.37 9.48 3.85
C ILE A 18 -6.81 9.81 2.45
N GLU A 19 -7.65 10.31 1.54
CA GLU A 19 -7.25 10.74 0.20
C GLU A 19 -6.21 11.87 0.24
N THR A 20 -6.39 12.84 1.14
CA THR A 20 -5.42 13.93 1.34
C THR A 20 -4.08 13.38 1.81
N TRP A 21 -4.09 12.43 2.75
CA TRP A 21 -2.85 11.78 3.20
C TRP A 21 -2.15 11.05 2.05
N VAL A 22 -2.89 10.31 1.21
CA VAL A 22 -2.36 9.63 0.02
C VAL A 22 -1.66 10.62 -0.91
N HIS A 23 -2.31 11.73 -1.25
CA HIS A 23 -1.68 12.73 -2.12
C HIS A 23 -0.45 13.38 -1.48
N LEU A 24 -0.50 13.73 -0.20
CA LEU A 24 0.66 14.29 0.50
C LEU A 24 1.84 13.30 0.53
N PHE A 25 1.56 12.02 0.78
CA PHE A 25 2.57 10.97 0.79
C PHE A 25 3.20 10.77 -0.58
N LEU A 26 2.39 10.62 -1.63
CA LEU A 26 2.85 10.38 -3.00
C LEU A 26 3.67 11.56 -3.55
N ASN A 27 3.32 12.81 -3.19
CA ASN A 27 4.10 14.00 -3.55
C ASN A 27 5.32 14.26 -2.64
N GLY A 28 5.43 13.53 -1.53
CA GLY A 28 6.48 13.66 -0.53
C GLY A 28 7.37 12.42 -0.48
N GLU A 29 7.31 11.69 0.65
CA GLU A 29 8.16 10.53 0.94
C GLU A 29 8.01 9.39 -0.09
N GLY A 30 6.80 9.17 -0.61
CA GLY A 30 6.52 8.12 -1.60
C GLY A 30 7.11 8.41 -2.98
N LYS A 31 7.36 9.69 -3.31
CA LYS A 31 7.98 10.14 -4.58
C LYS A 31 7.30 9.59 -5.84
N ASN A 32 5.98 9.37 -5.80
CA ASN A 32 5.18 8.85 -6.90
C ASN A 32 4.16 9.90 -7.37
N ILE A 33 4.70 11.03 -7.85
CA ILE A 33 3.91 12.21 -8.29
C ILE A 33 2.97 11.83 -9.44
N VAL A 34 3.43 10.98 -10.37
CA VAL A 34 2.64 10.54 -11.52
C VAL A 34 1.36 9.84 -11.07
N MET A 35 1.46 8.89 -10.13
CA MET A 35 0.28 8.23 -9.54
C MET A 35 -0.66 9.24 -8.87
N SER A 36 -0.14 10.21 -8.11
CA SER A 36 -0.97 11.25 -7.50
C SER A 36 -1.77 12.03 -8.54
N GLU A 37 -1.14 12.43 -9.65
CA GLU A 37 -1.82 13.17 -10.72
C GLU A 37 -2.84 12.30 -11.46
N ASP A 38 -2.54 11.01 -11.66
CA ASP A 38 -3.48 10.06 -12.26
C ASP A 38 -4.70 9.79 -11.37
N LEU A 39 -4.51 9.67 -10.06
CA LEU A 39 -5.60 9.49 -9.09
C LEU A 39 -6.60 10.65 -9.17
N LYS A 40 -6.13 11.89 -9.31
CA LYS A 40 -6.97 13.11 -9.42
C LYS A 40 -7.85 13.19 -10.67
N LYS A 41 -7.57 12.38 -11.71
CA LYS A 41 -8.30 12.46 -12.99
C LYS A 41 -9.76 12.04 -12.90
N LYS A 42 -10.14 11.30 -11.85
CA LYS A 42 -11.51 10.87 -11.60
C LYS A 42 -11.73 10.63 -10.11
N LYS A 43 -13.00 10.61 -9.71
CA LYS A 43 -13.39 10.26 -8.34
C LYS A 43 -12.88 8.86 -7.99
N ARG A 44 -12.33 8.72 -6.78
CA ARG A 44 -11.93 7.44 -6.18
C ARG A 44 -12.77 7.19 -4.92
N TYR A 45 -12.93 5.92 -4.60
CA TYR A 45 -13.49 5.49 -3.32
C TYR A 45 -12.34 4.94 -2.50
N TRP A 46 -12.21 5.37 -1.25
CA TRP A 46 -11.07 5.05 -0.41
C TRP A 46 -11.51 4.27 0.83
N LEU A 47 -10.64 3.35 1.27
CA LEU A 47 -10.74 2.71 2.58
C LEU A 47 -9.35 2.47 3.15
N GLY A 48 -9.21 2.72 4.45
CA GLY A 48 -8.04 2.33 5.22
C GLY A 48 -7.41 3.51 5.97
N PRO A 49 -6.26 3.26 6.64
CA PRO A 49 -5.53 2.00 6.65
C PRO A 49 -6.30 0.84 7.31
N ILE A 50 -6.26 -0.35 6.72
CA ILE A 50 -6.79 -1.58 7.32
C ILE A 50 -5.72 -2.66 7.39
N GLU A 51 -5.74 -3.49 8.43
CA GLU A 51 -4.83 -4.63 8.52
C GLU A 51 -5.36 -5.81 7.69
N ILE A 52 -4.51 -6.34 6.80
CA ILE A 52 -4.81 -7.46 5.90
C ILE A 52 -3.66 -8.46 5.87
N ASP A 53 -3.97 -9.73 5.60
CA ASP A 53 -2.97 -10.76 5.32
C ASP A 53 -2.26 -10.45 4.00
N ILE A 54 -0.93 -10.35 4.05
CA ILE A 54 -0.13 -9.91 2.91
C ILE A 54 -0.17 -10.90 1.75
N LYS A 55 -0.65 -12.13 1.96
CA LYS A 55 -0.83 -13.12 0.89
C LYS A 55 -1.89 -12.71 -0.14
N TYR A 56 -2.78 -11.77 0.21
CA TYR A 56 -3.79 -11.25 -0.71
C TYR A 56 -3.26 -10.09 -1.58
N LEU A 57 -2.01 -9.66 -1.37
CA LEU A 57 -1.44 -8.51 -2.06
C LEU A 57 -0.58 -8.97 -3.23
N GLU A 58 -0.82 -8.37 -4.39
CA GLU A 58 -0.04 -8.61 -5.59
C GLU A 58 0.96 -7.47 -5.81
N ARG A 59 2.24 -7.82 -5.93
CA ARG A 59 3.26 -6.86 -6.37
C ARG A 59 3.13 -6.61 -7.86
N VAL A 60 3.44 -5.40 -8.27
CA VAL A 60 3.66 -5.05 -9.69
C VAL A 60 5.13 -4.70 -9.98
N VAL A 61 5.95 -4.54 -8.93
CA VAL A 61 7.39 -4.26 -9.03
C VAL A 61 8.20 -5.36 -8.33
N GLY A 62 9.27 -5.82 -8.97
CA GLY A 62 10.18 -6.82 -8.41
C GLY A 62 11.14 -7.42 -9.42
N PRO A 63 12.03 -8.34 -9.00
CA PRO A 63 12.99 -8.99 -9.88
C PRO A 63 12.38 -10.08 -10.76
N GLU A 64 11.14 -10.48 -10.51
CA GLU A 64 10.48 -11.55 -11.26
C GLU A 64 10.03 -11.08 -12.66
N GLU A 65 10.39 -11.83 -13.70
CA GLU A 65 10.16 -11.46 -15.11
C GLU A 65 8.68 -11.28 -15.51
N HIS A 66 7.75 -11.84 -14.73
CA HIS A 66 6.31 -11.74 -15.01
C HIS A 66 5.68 -10.44 -14.49
N LEU A 67 6.42 -9.64 -13.72
CA LEU A 67 5.91 -8.40 -13.14
C LEU A 67 5.88 -7.27 -14.16
N GLU A 68 4.98 -6.30 -13.96
CA GLU A 68 4.80 -5.14 -14.84
C GLU A 68 6.05 -4.27 -14.90
N TYR A 69 6.73 -4.11 -13.75
CA TYR A 69 7.97 -3.35 -13.63
C TYR A 69 9.07 -4.24 -13.06
N VAL A 70 9.84 -4.85 -13.96
CA VAL A 70 10.98 -5.69 -13.60
C VAL A 70 12.16 -4.82 -13.16
N GLU A 71 12.71 -5.10 -11.99
CA GLU A 71 13.91 -4.45 -11.46
C GLU A 71 15.10 -5.41 -11.43
N ASP A 72 16.32 -4.85 -11.40
CA ASP A 72 17.52 -5.64 -11.12
C ASP A 72 17.45 -6.27 -9.72
N ILE A 73 17.84 -7.55 -9.63
CA ILE A 73 17.77 -8.31 -8.38
C ILE A 73 18.67 -7.75 -7.28
N ASN A 74 19.83 -7.19 -7.61
CA ASN A 74 20.71 -6.60 -6.61
C ASN A 74 20.14 -5.27 -6.10
N TRP A 75 19.56 -4.47 -6.98
CA TRP A 75 18.85 -3.25 -6.61
C TRP A 75 17.63 -3.54 -5.73
N TRP A 76 16.82 -4.53 -6.10
CA TRP A 76 15.69 -4.99 -5.29
C TRP A 76 16.15 -5.41 -3.89
N ASN A 77 17.15 -6.30 -3.82
CA ASN A 77 17.69 -6.81 -2.56
C ASN A 77 18.27 -5.69 -1.68
N TYR A 78 18.98 -4.74 -2.29
CA TYR A 78 19.50 -3.59 -1.57
C TYR A 78 18.37 -2.76 -0.92
N ASN A 79 17.31 -2.44 -1.66
CA ASN A 79 16.20 -1.65 -1.14
C ASN A 79 15.42 -2.37 -0.03
N ILE A 80 15.12 -3.66 -0.20
CA ILE A 80 14.41 -4.42 0.83
C ILE A 80 15.26 -4.54 2.11
N ASP A 81 16.59 -4.65 2.01
CA ASP A 81 17.48 -4.77 3.18
C ASP A 81 17.51 -3.48 4.01
N GLN A 82 17.50 -2.32 3.33
CA GLN A 82 17.37 -1.03 4.02
C GLN A 82 16.03 -0.91 4.74
N ILE A 83 14.94 -1.37 4.12
CA ILE A 83 13.60 -1.37 4.74
C ILE A 83 13.56 -2.34 5.93
N CYS A 84 14.12 -3.54 5.80
CA CYS A 84 14.18 -4.51 6.89
C CYS A 84 14.89 -3.92 8.11
N SER A 85 16.05 -3.29 7.90
CA SER A 85 16.82 -2.65 8.96
C SER A 85 16.03 -1.55 9.68
N ARG A 86 15.28 -0.73 8.92
CA ARG A 86 14.41 0.31 9.49
C ARG A 86 13.26 -0.29 10.31
N LEU A 87 12.61 -1.32 9.79
CA LEU A 87 11.52 -2.02 10.50
C LEU A 87 12.01 -2.63 11.82
N GLU A 88 13.17 -3.27 11.82
CA GLU A 88 13.80 -3.82 13.03
C GLU A 88 14.16 -2.73 14.05
N SER A 89 14.49 -1.52 13.59
CA SER A 89 14.69 -0.35 14.46
C SER A 89 13.41 0.34 14.95
N GLY A 90 12.23 -0.22 14.67
CA GLY A 90 10.95 0.31 15.12
C GLY A 90 10.38 1.42 14.22
N TRP A 91 10.72 1.44 12.94
CA TRP A 91 10.13 2.39 11.99
C TRP A 91 8.62 2.22 11.91
N ASP A 92 7.89 3.30 12.20
CA ASP A 92 6.46 3.45 11.93
C ASP A 92 6.24 3.60 10.41
N MET A 93 6.36 2.47 9.72
CA MET A 93 6.36 2.42 8.26
C MET A 93 4.97 2.80 7.71
N PRO A 94 4.87 3.71 6.72
CA PRO A 94 3.59 4.08 6.14
C PRO A 94 2.87 2.85 5.55
N PRO A 95 1.53 2.87 5.46
CA PRO A 95 0.73 1.80 4.87
C PRO A 95 1.06 1.62 3.38
N LEU A 96 0.77 0.42 2.87
CA LEU A 96 0.81 0.13 1.44
C LEU A 96 -0.41 0.77 0.74
N ILE A 97 -0.35 0.96 -0.58
CA ILE A 97 -1.47 1.52 -1.36
C ILE A 97 -1.79 0.60 -2.54
N ALA A 98 -3.02 0.10 -2.59
CA ALA A 98 -3.48 -0.82 -3.65
C ALA A 98 -4.79 -0.39 -4.30
N GLU A 99 -4.91 -0.76 -5.57
CA GLU A 99 -6.17 -0.77 -6.32
C GLU A 99 -6.80 -2.16 -6.23
N ILE A 100 -8.12 -2.22 -6.30
CA ILE A 100 -8.82 -3.47 -6.62
C ILE A 100 -8.92 -3.60 -8.13
N VAL A 101 -8.24 -4.58 -8.71
CA VAL A 101 -8.28 -4.87 -10.15
C VAL A 101 -8.53 -6.36 -10.33
N ASP A 102 -9.54 -6.72 -11.12
CA ASP A 102 -9.90 -8.11 -11.45
C ASP A 102 -10.07 -9.06 -10.24
N GLY A 103 -10.35 -8.50 -9.07
CA GLY A 103 -10.50 -9.26 -7.83
C GLY A 103 -9.19 -9.54 -7.09
N ASP A 104 -8.14 -8.76 -7.34
CA ASP A 104 -6.88 -8.78 -6.62
C ASP A 104 -6.52 -7.38 -6.09
N PHE A 105 -5.76 -7.32 -4.99
CA PHE A 105 -5.18 -6.08 -4.47
C PHE A 105 -3.83 -5.81 -5.15
N ARG A 106 -3.83 -5.05 -6.25
CA ARG A 106 -2.60 -4.70 -6.98
C ARG A 106 -1.91 -3.51 -6.31
N LEU A 107 -0.66 -3.70 -5.88
CA LEU A 107 0.11 -2.65 -5.21
C LEU A 107 0.67 -1.63 -6.19
N HIS A 108 0.18 -0.40 -6.10
CA HIS A 108 0.75 0.73 -6.85
C HIS A 108 1.76 1.55 -6.04
N ASP A 109 1.76 1.41 -4.71
CA ASP A 109 2.83 1.94 -3.87
C ASP A 109 3.16 1.00 -2.71
N GLY A 110 4.46 0.83 -2.44
CA GLY A 110 4.97 -0.01 -1.36
C GLY A 110 5.42 -1.41 -1.76
N ASN A 111 5.73 -1.64 -3.04
CA ASN A 111 6.23 -2.94 -3.53
C ASN A 111 7.48 -3.43 -2.77
N HIS A 112 8.53 -2.61 -2.59
CA HIS A 112 9.70 -2.99 -1.77
C HIS A 112 9.36 -3.17 -0.28
N ARG A 113 8.36 -2.42 0.23
CA ARG A 113 7.88 -2.59 1.60
C ARG A 113 7.21 -3.95 1.77
N LEU A 114 6.39 -4.38 0.81
CA LEU A 114 5.86 -5.75 0.80
C LEU A 114 6.98 -6.79 0.68
N GLY A 115 7.97 -6.58 -0.20
CA GLY A 115 9.14 -7.47 -0.30
C GLY A 115 9.90 -7.62 1.03
N ALA A 116 10.09 -6.53 1.77
CA ALA A 116 10.71 -6.56 3.09
C ALA A 116 9.84 -7.27 4.14
N LEU A 117 8.52 -7.05 4.13
CA LEU A 117 7.57 -7.77 5.00
C LEU A 117 7.63 -9.29 4.74
N GLN A 118 7.66 -9.69 3.47
CA GLN A 118 7.81 -11.09 3.05
C GLN A 118 9.14 -11.67 3.53
N LYS A 119 10.26 -10.94 3.33
CA LYS A 119 11.59 -11.35 3.81
C LYS A 119 11.66 -11.53 5.33
N LEU A 120 10.93 -10.71 6.07
CA LEU A 120 10.81 -10.79 7.53
C LEU A 120 9.73 -11.76 8.03
N ASN A 121 9.11 -12.54 7.15
CA ASN A 121 8.00 -13.46 7.47
C ASN A 121 6.85 -12.78 8.24
N ARG A 122 6.52 -11.53 7.90
CA ARG A 122 5.32 -10.86 8.44
C ARG A 122 4.10 -11.36 7.69
N GLU A 123 3.06 -11.76 8.42
CA GLU A 123 1.83 -12.28 7.79
C GLU A 123 0.84 -11.17 7.45
N LYS A 124 0.85 -10.06 8.20
CA LYS A 124 -0.14 -9.00 8.08
C LYS A 124 0.51 -7.65 8.03
N TYR A 125 -0.14 -6.73 7.32
CA TYR A 125 0.23 -5.32 7.32
C TYR A 125 -0.94 -4.41 6.97
N TYR A 126 -0.71 -3.10 7.09
CA TYR A 126 -1.71 -2.07 6.85
C TYR A 126 -1.73 -1.63 5.38
N LEU A 127 -2.94 -1.57 4.82
CA LEU A 127 -3.24 -1.23 3.44
C LEU A 127 -4.24 -0.08 3.35
N ILE A 128 -3.98 0.89 2.49
CA ILE A 128 -4.98 1.82 1.96
C ILE A 128 -5.42 1.29 0.60
N ILE A 129 -6.73 1.19 0.41
CA ILE A 129 -7.35 0.65 -0.79
C ILE A 129 -8.08 1.78 -1.49
N TRP A 130 -8.02 1.79 -2.82
CA TRP A 130 -9.02 2.48 -3.60
C TRP A 130 -9.72 1.58 -4.60
N ASP A 131 -10.89 2.05 -5.01
CA ASP A 131 -11.70 1.51 -6.10
C ASP A 131 -12.27 2.67 -6.93
N ASP A 132 -12.47 2.43 -8.22
CA ASP A 132 -12.97 3.43 -9.17
C ASP A 132 -14.50 3.47 -9.28
N HIS A 133 -15.16 2.44 -8.77
CA HIS A 133 -16.58 2.22 -8.98
C HIS A 133 -17.40 2.51 -7.74
N SER A 134 -17.05 1.96 -6.58
CA SER A 134 -17.82 2.09 -5.33
C SER A 134 -17.05 1.68 -4.09
N TYR A 135 -17.45 2.25 -2.95
CA TYR A 135 -17.00 1.78 -1.64
C TYR A 135 -17.50 0.36 -1.35
N GLU A 136 -18.69 0.01 -1.82
CA GLU A 136 -19.27 -1.32 -1.69
C GLU A 136 -18.42 -2.41 -2.36
N ASN A 137 -17.74 -2.10 -3.48
CA ASN A 137 -16.82 -3.04 -4.11
C ASN A 137 -15.66 -3.39 -3.16
N ILE A 138 -15.10 -2.37 -2.49
CA ILE A 138 -14.03 -2.57 -1.50
C ILE A 138 -14.52 -3.48 -0.36
N ILE A 139 -15.69 -3.20 0.20
CA ILE A 139 -16.26 -4.00 1.29
C ILE A 139 -16.50 -5.45 0.86
N ASN A 140 -17.04 -5.68 -0.33
CA ASN A 140 -17.30 -7.02 -0.83
C ASN A 140 -16.02 -7.80 -1.07
N HIS A 141 -14.99 -7.13 -1.60
CA HIS A 141 -13.70 -7.76 -1.84
C HIS A 141 -13.03 -8.17 -0.51
N LEU A 142 -13.09 -7.31 0.51
CA LEU A 142 -12.58 -7.64 1.85
C LEU A 142 -13.28 -8.83 2.51
N LYS A 143 -14.60 -8.97 2.31
CA LYS A 143 -15.34 -10.15 2.79
C LYS A 143 -14.82 -11.44 2.17
N ASN A 144 -14.44 -11.42 0.88
CA ASN A 144 -13.86 -12.58 0.20
C ASN A 144 -12.48 -12.96 0.78
N CYS A 145 -11.76 -11.99 1.33
CA CYS A 145 -10.52 -12.19 2.09
C CYS A 145 -10.75 -12.58 3.56
N GLY A 146 -12.00 -12.82 3.98
CA GLY A 146 -12.36 -13.14 5.37
C GLY A 146 -12.31 -11.95 6.32
N ILE A 147 -12.22 -10.72 5.81
CA ILE A 147 -12.22 -9.49 6.61
C ILE A 147 -13.65 -8.97 6.69
N ASN A 148 -14.24 -9.06 7.89
CA ASN A 148 -15.55 -8.50 8.18
C ASN A 148 -15.39 -7.14 8.84
N MET A 149 -15.72 -6.09 8.08
CA MET A 149 -15.90 -4.74 8.62
C MET A 149 -17.14 -4.74 9.54
N LYS A 150 -16.97 -4.33 10.81
CA LYS A 150 -18.07 -4.20 11.78
C LYS A 150 -18.86 -2.92 11.56
#